data_AF-F2SVN3-F1
#
_entry.id   AF-F2SVN3-F1
#
_cell.length_a   1.000
_cell.length_b   1.000
_cell.length_c   1.000
_cell.angle_alpha   90.00
_cell.angle_beta   90.00
_cell.angle_gamma   90.00
#
_symmetry.space_group_name_H-M   'P 1'
#
loop_
_entity.id
_entity.type
_entity.pdbx_description
1 polymer ?
#
loop_
_entity_poly.entity_id
_entity_poly.type
_entity_poly.pdbx_seq_one_letter_code
_entity_poly.pdbx_strand_id
1 'polypeptide(L)'
;MLPYINAPFAAAGEVIGASADELKLITSFLLSYPLAAILKRLPDSQPWKKNAFIIAVSLFYLVGLFDLWDGVRTLLYCSAGAYAIAYYVDGSMMPWVGFTYLIGYMSVSHIIRQIVNDPTSIDVTGAQMVLVMKLSAFCWNVHDGRLPDSQLSEAQKHAAIKEFPSLLDFAGYVLFFPSLLQVATGKGAEVPGKPSDRQAANEAAAVRAREKAQADAREVQAGQTPYTEQPLGLPNDLAQDVEDAVNEIKKEIETRRRRGSVVTMPTGAELRNVLEQKLGKAPF
;
A
#
# COMPACT_ATOMS: atom_id res chain seq x y z
N MET A 1 -27.93 -1.25 -0.98
CA MET A 1 -27.53 0.17 -1.07
C MET A 1 -28.59 1.02 -0.37
N LEU A 2 -28.20 2.09 0.31
CA LEU A 2 -29.18 3.05 0.84
C LEU A 2 -29.79 3.87 -0.32
N PRO A 3 -31.10 3.75 -0.61
CA PRO A 3 -31.70 4.26 -1.84
C PRO A 3 -31.54 5.79 -2.01
N TYR A 4 -31.54 6.53 -0.90
CA TYR A 4 -31.40 8.00 -0.91
C TYR A 4 -29.98 8.49 -1.21
N ILE A 5 -28.95 7.65 -1.00
CA ILE A 5 -27.56 8.04 -1.24
C ILE A 5 -27.21 7.90 -2.72
N ASN A 6 -27.80 6.94 -3.44
CA ASN A 6 -27.46 6.66 -4.84
C ASN A 6 -28.06 7.69 -5.82
N ALA A 7 -29.23 8.25 -5.50
CA ALA A 7 -29.96 9.17 -6.37
C ALA A 7 -29.14 10.38 -6.87
N PRO A 8 -28.40 11.13 -6.03
CA PRO A 8 -27.58 12.25 -6.50
C PRO A 8 -26.41 11.82 -7.40
N PHE A 9 -25.80 10.65 -7.14
CA PHE A 9 -24.70 10.13 -7.97
C PHE A 9 -25.20 9.63 -9.32
N ALA A 10 -26.37 9.01 -9.38
CA ALA A 10 -27.00 8.60 -10.63
C ALA A 10 -27.35 9.82 -11.50
N ALA A 11 -27.97 10.84 -10.91
CA ALA A 11 -28.31 12.08 -11.61
C ALA A 11 -27.06 12.82 -12.13
N ALA A 12 -25.99 12.89 -11.32
CA ALA A 12 -24.73 13.48 -11.76
C ALA A 12 -24.03 12.65 -12.85
N GLY A 13 -24.12 11.31 -12.76
CA GLY A 13 -23.57 10.40 -13.77
C GLY A 13 -24.20 10.56 -15.14
N GLU A 14 -25.52 10.73 -15.21
CA GLU A 14 -26.25 11.00 -16.47
C GLU A 14 -25.80 12.29 -17.16
N VAL A 15 -25.47 13.33 -16.38
CA VAL A 15 -25.02 14.62 -16.92
C VAL A 15 -23.55 14.57 -17.38
N ILE A 16 -22.70 13.85 -16.64
CA ILE A 16 -21.24 13.84 -16.84
C ILE A 16 -20.81 12.70 -17.78
N GLY A 17 -21.67 11.69 -18.01
CA GLY A 17 -21.35 10.49 -18.78
C GLY A 17 -20.44 9.52 -18.02
N ALA A 18 -20.44 9.57 -16.69
CA ALA A 18 -19.65 8.70 -15.82
C ALA A 18 -20.56 7.73 -15.05
N SER A 19 -20.03 6.57 -14.64
CA SER A 19 -20.82 5.65 -13.81
C SER A 19 -21.01 6.21 -12.40
N ALA A 20 -22.17 5.91 -11.79
CA ALA A 20 -22.47 6.36 -10.43
C ALA A 20 -21.41 5.89 -9.41
N ASP A 21 -20.81 4.72 -9.63
CA ASP A 21 -19.82 4.15 -8.72
C ASP A 21 -18.45 4.81 -8.85
N GLU A 22 -18.03 5.23 -10.05
CA GLU A 22 -16.84 6.07 -10.24
C GLU A 22 -16.98 7.42 -9.53
N LEU A 23 -18.16 8.04 -9.60
CA LEU A 23 -18.43 9.30 -8.90
C LEU A 23 -18.40 9.14 -7.38
N LYS A 24 -18.92 8.02 -6.85
CA LYS A 24 -18.81 7.66 -5.43
C LYS A 24 -17.35 7.45 -5.01
N LEU A 25 -16.54 6.78 -5.83
CA LEU A 25 -15.12 6.57 -5.56
C LEU A 25 -14.36 7.90 -5.49
N ILE A 26 -14.55 8.76 -6.49
CA ILE A 26 -13.89 10.08 -6.52
C ILE A 26 -14.35 10.93 -5.33
N THR A 27 -15.65 10.93 -5.04
CA THR A 27 -16.21 11.72 -3.95
C THR A 27 -15.73 11.23 -2.59
N SER A 28 -15.70 9.91 -2.35
CA SER A 28 -15.20 9.32 -1.11
C SER A 28 -13.69 9.53 -0.92
N PHE A 29 -12.92 9.50 -2.02
CA PHE A 29 -11.50 9.86 -2.01
C PHE A 29 -11.30 11.34 -1.64
N LEU A 30 -12.01 12.26 -2.29
CA LEU A 30 -11.92 13.69 -1.97
C LEU A 30 -12.44 14.02 -0.56
N LEU A 31 -13.48 13.33 -0.10
CA LEU A 31 -14.03 13.47 1.25
C LEU A 31 -13.08 12.91 2.32
N SER A 32 -12.14 12.03 1.95
CA SER A 32 -11.14 11.51 2.89
C SER A 32 -10.19 12.59 3.39
N TYR A 33 -9.91 13.66 2.62
CA TYR A 33 -9.07 14.79 3.06
C TYR A 33 -9.70 15.60 4.21
N PRO A 34 -10.93 16.15 4.09
CA PRO A 34 -11.57 16.85 5.19
C PRO A 34 -11.86 15.92 6.39
N LEU A 35 -12.17 14.64 6.16
CA LEU A 35 -12.33 13.69 7.25
C LEU A 35 -11.01 13.40 7.97
N ALA A 36 -9.88 13.36 7.27
CA ALA A 36 -8.55 13.27 7.88
C ALA A 36 -8.21 14.54 8.69
N ALA A 37 -8.64 15.72 8.21
CA ALA A 37 -8.51 16.96 8.99
C ALA A 37 -9.34 16.92 10.29
N ILE A 38 -10.54 16.32 10.27
CA ILE A 38 -11.35 16.09 11.47
C ILE A 38 -10.65 15.07 12.40
N LEU A 39 -10.10 13.99 11.86
CA LEU A 39 -9.33 13.00 12.61
C LEU A 39 -8.17 13.65 13.37
N LYS A 40 -7.47 14.61 12.76
CA LYS A 40 -6.38 15.37 13.41
C LYS A 40 -6.86 16.25 14.56
N ARG A 41 -8.12 16.68 14.57
CA ARG A 41 -8.72 17.51 15.63
C ARG A 41 -9.25 16.71 16.82
N LEU A 42 -9.37 15.39 16.70
CA LEU A 42 -9.77 14.54 17.82
C LEU A 42 -8.65 14.50 18.87
N PRO A 43 -8.98 14.59 20.17
CA PRO A 43 -7.99 14.65 21.24
C PRO A 43 -7.17 13.34 21.32
N ASP A 44 -5.85 13.47 21.41
CA ASP A 44 -4.91 12.34 21.55
C ASP A 44 -5.06 11.58 22.87
N SER A 45 -5.67 12.21 23.89
CA SER A 45 -5.89 11.62 25.20
C SER A 45 -6.82 10.38 25.19
N GLN A 46 -7.58 10.15 24.12
CA GLN A 46 -8.55 9.04 24.03
C GLN A 46 -8.47 8.34 22.64
N PRO A 47 -7.49 7.44 22.44
CA PRO A 47 -7.25 6.80 21.13
C PRO A 47 -8.47 6.00 20.62
N TRP A 48 -9.28 5.43 21.52
CA TRP A 48 -10.49 4.70 21.17
C TRP A 48 -11.49 5.52 20.35
N LYS A 49 -11.57 6.85 20.56
CA LYS A 49 -12.46 7.74 19.79
C LYS A 49 -12.00 7.89 18.34
N LYS A 50 -10.68 7.97 18.14
CA LYS A 50 -10.08 8.03 16.81
C LYS A 50 -10.32 6.73 16.04
N ASN A 51 -10.10 5.60 16.71
CA ASN A 51 -10.33 4.28 16.11
C ASN A 51 -11.81 4.04 15.81
N ALA A 52 -12.72 4.41 16.71
CA ALA A 52 -14.16 4.35 16.46
C ALA A 52 -14.60 5.23 15.29
N PHE A 53 -14.07 6.46 15.18
CA PHE A 53 -14.35 7.34 14.04
C PHE A 53 -13.86 6.73 12.72
N ILE A 54 -12.63 6.22 12.69
CA ILE A 54 -12.04 5.56 11.52
C ILE A 54 -12.90 4.37 11.08
N ILE A 55 -13.25 3.48 12.02
CA ILE A 55 -14.07 2.29 11.76
C ILE A 55 -15.45 2.70 11.23
N ALA A 56 -16.10 3.69 11.86
CA ALA A 56 -17.43 4.15 11.46
C ALA A 56 -17.42 4.73 10.03
N VAL A 57 -16.45 5.57 9.69
CA VAL A 57 -16.30 6.15 8.34
C VAL A 57 -16.03 5.05 7.31
N SER A 58 -15.14 4.12 7.60
CA SER A 58 -14.83 3.01 6.70
C SER A 58 -16.00 2.07 6.46
N LEU A 59 -16.74 1.72 7.51
CA LEU A 59 -17.94 0.90 7.37
C LEU A 59 -19.05 1.65 6.61
N PHE A 60 -19.17 2.97 6.82
CA PHE A 60 -20.08 3.80 6.02
C PHE A 60 -19.69 3.79 4.54
N TYR A 61 -18.40 3.87 4.19
CA TYR A 61 -17.98 3.75 2.80
C TYR A 61 -18.25 2.35 2.22
N LEU A 62 -17.84 1.28 2.91
CA LEU A 62 -18.00 -0.09 2.40
C LEU A 62 -19.47 -0.49 2.28
N VAL A 63 -20.28 -0.27 3.31
CA VAL A 63 -21.68 -0.74 3.36
C VAL A 63 -22.66 0.34 2.93
N GLY A 64 -22.49 1.58 3.41
CA GLY A 64 -23.41 2.67 3.16
C GLY A 64 -23.35 3.19 1.71
N LEU A 65 -22.12 3.37 1.19
CA LEU A 65 -21.90 3.95 -0.14
C LEU A 65 -21.84 2.90 -1.25
N PHE A 66 -21.09 1.81 -1.03
CA PHE A 66 -20.85 0.78 -2.05
C PHE A 66 -21.64 -0.53 -1.84
N ASP A 67 -22.35 -0.70 -0.72
CA ASP A 67 -23.13 -1.92 -0.39
C ASP A 67 -22.34 -3.24 -0.47
N LEU A 68 -21.05 -3.15 -0.14
CA LEU A 68 -20.07 -4.21 -0.36
C LEU A 68 -19.99 -5.16 0.84
N TRP A 69 -21.11 -5.81 1.17
CA TRP A 69 -21.19 -6.76 2.29
C TRP A 69 -20.25 -7.95 2.16
N ASP A 70 -20.12 -8.49 0.94
CA ASP A 70 -19.12 -9.52 0.64
C ASP A 70 -17.71 -9.00 0.85
N GLY A 71 -17.45 -7.74 0.47
CA GLY A 71 -16.16 -7.12 0.67
C GLY A 71 -15.78 -6.99 2.14
N VAL A 72 -16.73 -6.55 2.98
CA VAL A 72 -16.52 -6.50 4.44
C VAL A 72 -16.15 -7.87 5.00
N ARG A 73 -16.84 -8.94 4.56
CA ARG A 73 -16.54 -10.32 4.97
C ARG A 73 -15.14 -10.74 4.55
N THR A 74 -14.75 -10.47 3.31
CA THR A 74 -13.40 -10.77 2.79
C THR A 74 -12.31 -10.07 3.60
N LEU A 75 -12.47 -8.77 3.87
CA LEU A 75 -11.51 -8.00 4.66
C LEU A 75 -11.47 -8.48 6.12
N LEU A 76 -12.62 -8.86 6.69
CA LEU A 76 -12.73 -9.41 8.04
C LEU A 76 -12.00 -10.75 8.15
N TYR A 77 -12.20 -11.68 7.22
CA TYR A 77 -11.50 -12.96 7.26
C TYR A 77 -9.98 -12.79 7.11
N CYS A 78 -9.53 -11.96 6.16
CA CYS A 78 -8.11 -11.60 6.01
C CYS A 78 -7.49 -11.11 7.32
N SER A 79 -8.14 -10.13 7.95
CA SER A 79 -7.62 -9.48 9.16
C SER A 79 -7.72 -10.34 10.40
N ALA A 80 -8.83 -11.06 10.59
CA ALA A 80 -9.02 -11.98 11.71
C ALA A 80 -8.01 -13.14 11.65
N GLY A 81 -7.77 -13.69 10.47
CA GLY A 81 -6.77 -14.75 10.29
C GLY A 81 -5.35 -14.26 10.61
N ALA A 82 -4.95 -13.09 10.11
CA ALA A 82 -3.64 -12.51 10.43
C ALA A 82 -3.47 -12.21 11.93
N TYR A 83 -4.51 -11.66 12.58
CA TYR A 83 -4.51 -11.40 14.02
C TYR A 83 -4.40 -12.70 14.83
N ALA A 84 -5.17 -13.73 14.47
CA ALA A 84 -5.13 -15.03 15.13
C ALA A 84 -3.76 -15.70 14.98
N ILE A 85 -3.17 -15.67 13.77
CA ILE A 85 -1.82 -16.21 13.55
C ILE A 85 -0.79 -15.46 14.40
N ALA A 86 -0.85 -14.13 14.42
CA ALA A 86 0.07 -13.32 15.21
C ALA A 86 -0.09 -13.53 16.73
N TYR A 87 -1.31 -13.84 17.19
CA TYR A 87 -1.61 -14.07 18.60
C TYR A 87 -1.23 -15.48 19.09
N TYR A 88 -1.51 -16.52 18.29
CA TYR A 88 -1.35 -17.92 18.72
C TYR A 88 -0.04 -18.58 18.27
N VAL A 89 0.62 -18.07 17.23
CA VAL A 89 1.83 -18.68 16.69
C VAL A 89 3.06 -17.94 17.23
N ASP A 90 3.87 -18.68 17.97
CA ASP A 90 5.16 -18.21 18.47
C ASP A 90 6.31 -18.83 17.69
N GLY A 91 7.33 -18.02 17.38
CA GLY A 91 8.55 -18.45 16.71
C GLY A 91 8.87 -17.70 15.43
N SER A 92 10.06 -17.97 14.89
CA SER A 92 10.61 -17.27 13.72
C SER A 92 9.81 -17.50 12.42
N MET A 93 9.01 -18.57 12.37
CA MET A 93 8.17 -18.89 11.20
C MET A 93 6.81 -18.19 11.21
N MET A 94 6.41 -17.53 12.31
CA MET A 94 5.10 -16.87 12.40
C MET A 94 4.84 -15.87 11.26
N PRO A 95 5.79 -14.98 10.86
CA PRO A 95 5.54 -14.03 9.77
C PRO A 95 5.32 -14.72 8.43
N TRP A 96 6.05 -15.81 8.19
CA TRP A 96 5.92 -16.62 6.97
C TRP A 96 4.56 -17.31 6.89
N VAL A 97 4.08 -17.89 8.01
CA VAL A 97 2.74 -18.49 8.09
C VAL A 97 1.67 -17.43 7.81
N GLY A 98 1.78 -16.25 8.44
CA GLY A 98 0.88 -15.12 8.20
C GLY A 98 0.89 -14.67 6.73
N PHE A 99 2.08 -14.54 6.14
CA PHE A 99 2.25 -14.16 4.74
C PHE A 99 1.62 -15.19 3.78
N THR A 100 1.89 -16.49 3.96
CA THR A 100 1.32 -17.55 3.13
C THR A 100 -0.20 -17.59 3.23
N TYR A 101 -0.75 -17.42 4.44
CA TYR A 101 -2.20 -17.31 4.63
C TYR A 101 -2.79 -16.12 3.87
N LEU A 102 -2.19 -14.93 4.00
CA LEU A 102 -2.66 -13.70 3.38
C LEU A 102 -2.63 -13.78 1.85
N ILE A 103 -1.50 -14.23 1.28
CA ILE A 103 -1.36 -14.41 -0.16
C ILE A 103 -2.32 -15.48 -0.66
N GLY A 104 -2.42 -16.63 0.02
CA GLY A 104 -3.32 -17.71 -0.38
C GLY A 104 -4.78 -17.28 -0.41
N TYR A 105 -5.24 -16.59 0.63
CA TYR A 105 -6.62 -16.09 0.70
C TYR A 105 -6.92 -15.03 -0.38
N MET A 106 -5.97 -14.14 -0.64
CA MET A 106 -6.06 -13.17 -1.73
C MET A 106 -6.07 -13.85 -3.11
N SER A 107 -5.23 -14.87 -3.32
CA SER A 107 -5.21 -15.65 -4.57
C SER A 107 -6.55 -16.31 -4.86
N VAL A 108 -7.18 -16.93 -3.86
CA VAL A 108 -8.53 -17.52 -4.01
C VAL A 108 -9.54 -16.43 -4.40
N SER A 109 -9.48 -15.27 -3.76
CA SER A 109 -10.37 -14.14 -4.06
C SER A 109 -10.20 -13.65 -5.51
N HIS A 110 -8.97 -13.56 -6.01
CA HIS A 110 -8.69 -13.22 -7.41
C HIS A 110 -9.12 -14.29 -8.41
N ILE A 111 -8.92 -15.57 -8.09
CA ILE A 111 -9.35 -16.68 -8.96
C ILE A 111 -10.88 -16.67 -9.10
N ILE A 112 -11.61 -16.55 -7.99
CA ILE A 112 -13.08 -16.47 -8.01
C ILE A 112 -13.52 -15.28 -8.89
N ARG A 113 -12.88 -14.13 -8.74
CA ARG A 113 -13.19 -12.95 -9.55
C ARG A 113 -12.91 -13.14 -11.04
N GLN A 114 -11.82 -13.82 -11.39
CA GLN A 114 -11.49 -14.16 -12.78
C GLN A 114 -12.50 -15.15 -13.39
N ILE A 115 -13.03 -16.07 -12.59
CA ILE A 115 -14.05 -17.03 -13.04
C ILE A 115 -15.39 -16.34 -13.27
N VAL A 116 -15.81 -15.46 -12.35
CA VAL A 116 -17.08 -14.71 -12.48
C VAL A 116 -17.01 -13.68 -13.61
N ASN A 117 -15.87 -13.01 -13.78
CA ASN A 117 -15.56 -12.07 -14.85
C ASN A 117 -16.67 -11.03 -15.13
N ASP A 118 -17.27 -10.47 -14.08
CA ASP A 118 -18.29 -9.44 -14.18
C ASP A 118 -17.66 -8.02 -14.09
N PRO A 119 -17.61 -7.26 -15.19
CA PRO A 119 -17.04 -5.92 -15.21
C PRO A 119 -17.92 -4.87 -14.51
N THR A 120 -19.19 -5.17 -14.24
CA THR A 120 -20.12 -4.25 -13.57
C THR A 120 -20.01 -4.31 -12.04
N SER A 121 -19.30 -5.32 -11.52
CA SER A 121 -19.10 -5.52 -10.09
C SER A 121 -17.98 -4.63 -9.52
N ILE A 122 -18.26 -3.98 -8.39
CA ILE A 122 -17.27 -3.20 -7.64
C ILE A 122 -16.22 -4.15 -7.06
N ASP A 123 -14.95 -3.82 -7.25
CA ASP A 123 -13.84 -4.67 -6.87
C ASP A 123 -13.37 -4.48 -5.42
N VAL A 124 -13.67 -5.43 -4.54
CA VAL A 124 -13.07 -5.47 -3.20
C VAL A 124 -11.61 -5.95 -3.21
N THR A 125 -11.20 -6.70 -4.24
CA THR A 125 -9.86 -7.32 -4.24
C THR A 125 -8.75 -6.27 -4.30
N GLY A 126 -9.03 -5.09 -4.86
CA GLY A 126 -8.13 -3.95 -4.77
C GLY A 126 -7.88 -3.46 -3.33
N ALA A 127 -8.93 -3.32 -2.52
CA ALA A 127 -8.79 -2.99 -1.10
C ALA A 127 -8.09 -4.14 -0.33
N GLN A 128 -8.35 -5.38 -0.73
CA GLN A 128 -7.70 -6.57 -0.17
C GLN A 128 -6.18 -6.59 -0.43
N MET A 129 -5.70 -6.18 -1.61
CA MET A 129 -4.27 -6.09 -1.90
C MET A 129 -3.55 -5.15 -0.93
N VAL A 130 -4.10 -3.95 -0.70
CA VAL A 130 -3.54 -2.98 0.26
C VAL A 130 -3.56 -3.54 1.66
N LEU A 131 -4.64 -4.23 2.03
CA LEU A 131 -4.76 -4.87 3.33
C LEU A 131 -3.71 -5.99 3.51
N VAL A 132 -3.45 -6.80 2.50
CA VAL A 132 -2.43 -7.87 2.55
C VAL A 132 -1.04 -7.29 2.81
N MET A 133 -0.67 -6.19 2.14
CA MET A 133 0.60 -5.51 2.40
C MET A 133 0.73 -5.06 3.86
N LYS A 134 -0.33 -4.43 4.38
CA LYS A 134 -0.40 -3.96 5.78
C LYS A 134 -0.34 -5.11 6.79
N LEU A 135 -1.14 -6.15 6.58
CA LEU A 135 -1.20 -7.31 7.49
C LEU A 135 0.10 -8.13 7.46
N SER A 136 0.76 -8.22 6.31
CA SER A 136 2.08 -8.87 6.22
C SER A 136 3.11 -8.09 7.03
N ALA A 137 3.16 -6.76 6.87
CA ALA A 137 4.01 -5.89 7.68
C ALA A 137 3.69 -6.00 9.17
N PHE A 138 2.40 -6.06 9.55
CA PHE A 138 1.98 -6.29 10.93
C PHE A 138 2.56 -7.58 11.51
N CYS A 139 2.49 -8.70 10.78
CA CYS A 139 3.09 -9.96 11.23
C CYS A 139 4.61 -9.81 11.44
N TRP A 140 5.34 -9.19 10.51
CA TRP A 140 6.77 -8.94 10.70
C TRP A 140 7.06 -8.01 11.90
N ASN A 141 6.27 -6.95 12.09
CA ASN A 141 6.43 -6.02 13.20
C ASN A 141 6.16 -6.68 14.56
N VAL A 142 5.20 -7.62 14.64
CA VAL A 142 4.95 -8.41 15.86
C VAL A 142 6.12 -9.34 16.14
N HIS A 143 6.70 -9.96 15.11
CA HIS A 143 7.88 -10.81 15.28
C HIS A 143 9.10 -9.99 15.74
N ASP A 144 9.35 -8.84 15.12
CA ASP A 144 10.47 -7.96 15.48
C ASP A 144 10.31 -7.42 16.90
N GLY A 145 9.08 -7.19 17.37
CA GLY A 145 8.80 -6.83 18.77
C GLY A 145 9.12 -7.91 19.81
N ARG A 146 9.34 -9.16 19.38
CA ARG A 146 9.77 -10.28 20.26
C ARG A 146 11.29 -10.42 20.32
N LEU A 147 12.03 -9.76 19.42
CA LEU A 147 13.49 -9.81 19.37
C LEU A 147 14.11 -8.72 20.26
N PRO A 148 15.34 -8.92 20.79
CA PRO A 148 16.04 -7.89 21.53
C PRO A 148 16.46 -6.74 20.60
N ASP A 149 16.37 -5.50 21.11
CA ASP A 149 16.71 -4.27 20.37
C ASP A 149 18.14 -4.28 19.78
N SER A 150 19.07 -5.09 20.31
CA SER A 150 20.43 -5.21 19.77
C SER A 150 20.50 -5.90 18.39
N GLN A 151 19.47 -6.64 18.00
CA GLN A 151 19.41 -7.37 16.73
C GLN A 151 18.58 -6.65 15.65
N LEU A 152 17.95 -5.53 16.00
CA LEU A 152 17.06 -4.78 15.12
C LEU A 152 17.78 -3.57 14.53
N SER A 153 17.51 -3.28 13.26
CA SER A 153 17.86 -1.98 12.66
C SER A 153 17.01 -0.86 13.26
N GLU A 154 17.44 0.40 13.16
CA GLU A 154 16.70 1.54 13.70
C GLU A 154 15.26 1.64 13.13
N ALA A 155 15.09 1.37 11.83
CA ALA A 155 13.78 1.33 11.18
C ALA A 155 12.89 0.21 11.75
N GLN A 156 13.46 -0.97 12.00
CA GLN A 156 12.73 -2.09 12.61
C GLN A 156 12.35 -1.80 14.06
N LYS A 157 13.21 -1.14 14.84
CA LYS A 157 12.88 -0.75 16.22
C LYS A 157 11.67 0.20 16.28
N HIS A 158 11.58 1.13 15.34
CA HIS A 158 10.47 2.07 15.27
C HIS A 158 9.16 1.39 14.85
N ALA A 159 9.22 0.39 13.97
CA ALA A 159 8.04 -0.35 13.50
C ALA A 159 7.63 -1.52 14.42
N ALA A 160 8.53 -1.98 15.30
CA ALA A 160 8.34 -3.15 16.14
C ALA A 160 7.17 -2.98 17.13
N ILE A 161 6.32 -4.01 17.19
CA ILE A 161 5.15 -4.04 18.08
C ILE A 161 5.54 -4.80 19.35
N LYS A 162 5.97 -4.05 20.38
CA LYS A 162 6.39 -4.61 21.68
C LYS A 162 5.20 -5.02 22.56
N GLU A 163 4.10 -4.28 22.48
CA GLU A 163 2.85 -4.60 23.16
C GLU A 163 1.79 -4.96 22.13
N PHE A 164 1.11 -6.10 22.35
CA PHE A 164 0.13 -6.59 21.39
C PHE A 164 -1.12 -5.68 21.36
N PRO A 165 -1.57 -5.21 20.18
CA PRO A 165 -2.64 -4.24 20.11
C PRO A 165 -4.00 -4.85 20.49
N SER A 166 -4.84 -4.01 21.09
CA SER A 166 -6.23 -4.37 21.33
C SER A 166 -6.98 -4.58 20.00
N LEU A 167 -8.09 -5.32 20.04
CA LEU A 167 -8.93 -5.55 18.86
C LEU A 167 -9.43 -4.23 18.24
N LEU A 168 -9.69 -3.21 19.06
CA LEU A 168 -10.18 -1.91 18.57
C LEU A 168 -9.09 -1.16 17.82
N ASP A 169 -7.86 -1.16 18.33
CA ASP A 169 -6.72 -0.50 17.68
C ASP A 169 -6.35 -1.22 16.38
N PHE A 170 -6.39 -2.55 16.40
CA PHE A 170 -6.20 -3.36 15.19
C PHE A 170 -7.31 -3.12 14.16
N ALA A 171 -8.57 -3.03 14.59
CA ALA A 171 -9.68 -2.72 13.69
C ALA A 171 -9.55 -1.31 13.07
N GLY A 172 -9.09 -0.32 13.83
CA GLY A 172 -8.77 1.02 13.31
C GLY A 172 -7.63 1.01 12.30
N TYR A 173 -6.60 0.19 12.53
CA TYR A 173 -5.51 -0.03 11.59
C TYR A 173 -5.99 -0.69 10.29
N VAL A 174 -6.75 -1.78 10.39
CA VAL A 174 -7.28 -2.53 9.24
C VAL A 174 -8.23 -1.65 8.43
N LEU A 175 -9.18 -1.00 9.08
CA LEU A 175 -10.22 -0.19 8.48
C LEU A 175 -9.82 1.29 8.37
N PHE A 176 -8.57 1.60 8.07
CA PHE A 176 -8.16 2.99 7.87
C PHE A 176 -8.70 3.53 6.52
N PHE A 177 -9.75 4.36 6.58
CA PHE A 177 -10.54 4.79 5.41
C PHE A 177 -9.73 5.37 4.23
N PRO A 178 -8.66 6.18 4.42
CA PRO A 178 -7.89 6.69 3.29
C PRO A 178 -7.17 5.59 2.51
N SER A 179 -6.76 4.51 3.19
CA SER A 179 -6.06 3.39 2.56
C SER A 179 -6.98 2.39 1.86
N LEU A 180 -8.27 2.33 2.25
CA LEU A 180 -9.22 1.37 1.69
C LEU A 180 -9.75 1.78 0.30
N LEU A 181 -9.88 3.09 0.05
CA LEU A 181 -10.58 3.61 -1.12
C LEU A 181 -9.71 3.83 -2.36
N GLN A 182 -8.38 3.80 -2.21
CA GLN A 182 -7.48 4.15 -3.32
C GLN A 182 -7.41 3.08 -4.43
N VAL A 183 -7.92 1.86 -4.20
CA VAL A 183 -7.70 0.71 -5.10
C VAL A 183 -9.01 0.00 -5.49
N ALA A 184 -10.17 0.47 -5.04
CA ALA A 184 -11.46 -0.09 -5.49
C ALA A 184 -11.83 0.43 -6.90
N THR A 185 -10.97 0.25 -7.90
CA THR A 185 -11.32 0.54 -9.29
C THR A 185 -12.00 -0.69 -9.87
N GLY A 186 -13.32 -0.62 -10.08
CA GLY A 186 -13.94 -1.44 -11.11
C GLY A 186 -13.21 -1.14 -12.42
N LYS A 187 -12.87 -2.16 -13.21
CA LYS A 187 -12.43 -1.92 -14.58
C LYS A 187 -13.59 -1.23 -15.28
N GLY A 188 -13.50 0.09 -15.47
CA GLY A 188 -14.35 0.80 -16.40
C GLY A 188 -14.33 0.02 -17.70
N ALA A 189 -15.50 -0.27 -18.25
CA ALA A 189 -15.65 -1.00 -19.50
C ALA A 189 -14.65 -0.43 -20.51
N GLU A 190 -13.71 -1.27 -20.93
CA GLU A 190 -12.76 -0.94 -21.98
C GLU A 190 -13.57 -0.72 -23.25
N VAL A 191 -13.86 0.54 -23.58
CA VAL A 191 -14.54 0.91 -24.83
C VAL A 191 -13.54 0.62 -25.94
N PRO A 192 -13.80 -0.37 -26.82
CA PRO A 192 -12.85 -0.70 -27.87
C PRO A 192 -12.91 0.40 -28.93
N GLY A 193 -11.97 1.33 -28.86
CA GLY A 193 -11.83 2.43 -29.81
C GLY A 193 -10.56 3.21 -29.53
N LYS A 194 -9.84 3.64 -30.58
CA LYS A 194 -8.66 4.51 -30.42
C LYS A 194 -9.05 5.71 -29.55
N PRO A 195 -8.27 6.05 -28.51
CA PRO A 195 -8.60 7.15 -27.63
C PRO A 195 -8.67 8.43 -28.46
N SER A 196 -9.79 9.14 -28.39
CA SER A 196 -9.82 10.52 -28.90
C SER A 196 -8.91 11.37 -28.02
N ASP A 197 -8.24 12.38 -28.59
CA ASP A 197 -7.28 13.22 -27.86
C ASP A 197 -7.86 13.85 -26.58
N ARG A 198 -9.19 14.01 -26.51
CA ARG A 198 -9.92 14.47 -25.32
C ARG A 198 -10.05 13.42 -24.22
N GLN A 199 -10.24 12.14 -24.56
CA GLN A 199 -10.30 11.06 -23.57
C GLN A 199 -8.92 10.78 -22.97
N ALA A 200 -7.87 10.77 -23.80
CA ALA A 200 -6.50 10.67 -23.31
C ALA A 200 -6.11 11.87 -22.42
N ALA A 201 -6.57 13.08 -22.77
CA ALA A 201 -6.36 14.27 -21.93
C ALA A 201 -7.13 14.21 -20.60
N ASN A 202 -8.36 13.69 -20.59
CA ASN A 202 -9.17 13.54 -19.38
C ASN A 202 -8.62 12.45 -18.46
N GLU A 203 -8.15 11.32 -19.01
CA GLU A 203 -7.47 10.27 -18.26
C GLU A 203 -6.13 10.78 -17.70
N ALA A 204 -5.33 11.47 -18.51
CA ALA A 204 -4.08 12.08 -18.05
C ALA A 204 -4.32 13.15 -16.96
N ALA A 205 -5.39 13.91 -17.06
CA ALA A 205 -5.79 14.88 -16.03
C ALA A 205 -6.26 14.19 -14.74
N ALA A 206 -7.01 13.08 -14.84
CA ALA A 206 -7.45 12.29 -13.70
C ALA A 206 -6.27 11.59 -13.00
N VAL A 207 -5.30 11.05 -13.76
CA VAL A 207 -4.06 10.47 -13.23
C VAL A 207 -3.23 11.55 -12.53
N ARG A 208 -3.05 12.72 -13.15
CA ARG A 208 -2.34 13.85 -12.53
C ARG A 208 -3.06 14.38 -11.28
N ALA A 209 -4.39 14.39 -11.27
CA ALA A 209 -5.17 14.75 -10.10
C ALA A 209 -5.02 13.71 -8.97
N ARG A 210 -4.93 12.41 -9.30
CA ARG A 210 -4.63 11.33 -8.35
C ARG A 210 -3.21 11.44 -7.80
N GLU A 211 -2.22 11.69 -8.66
CA GLU A 211 -0.82 11.90 -8.26
C GLU A 211 -0.66 13.13 -7.37
N LYS A 212 -1.30 14.24 -7.74
CA LYS A 212 -1.31 15.46 -6.94
C LYS A 212 -2.02 15.25 -5.60
N ALA A 213 -3.17 14.58 -5.60
CA ALA A 213 -3.86 14.27 -4.37
C ALA A 213 -3.07 13.29 -3.48
N GLN A 214 -2.37 12.31 -4.07
CA GLN A 214 -1.43 11.44 -3.35
C GLN A 214 -0.24 12.23 -2.79
N ALA A 215 0.28 13.20 -3.53
CA ALA A 215 1.34 14.10 -3.07
C ALA A 215 0.85 15.00 -1.93
N ASP A 216 -0.34 15.59 -2.05
CA ASP A 216 -0.96 16.43 -1.02
C ASP A 216 -1.31 15.59 0.24
N ALA A 217 -1.70 14.32 0.08
CA ALA A 217 -1.90 13.38 1.21
C ALA A 217 -0.58 13.03 1.90
N ARG A 218 0.52 12.87 1.13
CA ARG A 218 1.87 12.73 1.67
C ARG A 218 2.32 14.01 2.39
N GLU A 219 1.97 15.20 1.90
CA GLU A 219 2.25 16.47 2.57
C GLU A 219 1.46 16.67 3.88
N VAL A 220 0.20 16.25 3.93
CA VAL A 220 -0.60 16.28 5.18
C VAL A 220 -0.01 15.32 6.23
N GLN A 221 0.59 14.22 5.78
CA GLN A 221 1.37 13.30 6.60
C GLN A 221 2.74 13.89 7.01
N ALA A 222 3.36 14.70 6.14
CA ALA A 222 4.61 15.43 6.41
C ALA A 222 4.44 16.67 7.31
N GLY A 223 3.22 17.21 7.44
CA GLY A 223 2.87 18.33 8.32
C GLY A 223 2.76 18.00 9.82
N GLN A 224 3.26 16.84 10.23
CA GLN A 224 3.63 16.48 11.60
C GLN A 224 5.16 16.32 11.61
N THR A 225 5.94 17.34 12.03
CA THR A 225 7.41 17.31 11.92
C THR A 225 8.11 16.66 13.13
N PRO A 226 9.34 16.12 13.02
CA PRO A 226 10.11 15.76 11.81
C PRO A 226 10.60 14.28 11.87
N TYR A 227 10.15 13.44 10.95
CA TYR A 227 10.89 12.22 10.60
C TYR A 227 11.19 12.28 9.10
N THR A 228 12.46 12.56 8.80
CA THR A 228 13.06 12.38 7.49
C THR A 228 13.01 10.89 7.16
N GLU A 229 11.98 10.42 6.45
CA GLU A 229 12.04 9.10 5.85
C GLU A 229 11.51 9.11 4.42
N GLN A 230 12.42 8.67 3.55
CA GLN A 230 12.30 8.49 2.12
C GLN A 230 11.33 7.34 1.83
N PRO A 231 10.47 7.46 0.81
CA PRO A 231 9.74 6.32 0.33
C PRO A 231 10.69 5.43 -0.47
N LEU A 232 11.03 4.29 0.13
CA LEU A 232 11.07 3.02 -0.58
C LEU A 232 12.04 2.97 -1.79
N GLY A 233 13.35 2.88 -1.51
CA GLY A 233 14.31 2.24 -2.41
C GLY A 233 14.53 2.86 -3.79
N LEU A 234 14.18 4.12 -4.00
CA LEU A 234 14.66 4.93 -5.12
C LEU A 234 15.45 6.13 -4.57
N PRO A 235 16.74 6.29 -4.95
CA PRO A 235 17.61 7.29 -4.35
C PRO A 235 17.29 8.72 -4.80
N ASN A 236 17.53 9.70 -3.91
CA ASN A 236 17.49 11.13 -4.24
C ASN A 236 18.69 11.56 -5.11
N ASP A 237 19.79 10.79 -5.10
CA ASP A 237 20.96 10.97 -5.96
C ASP A 237 21.65 9.62 -6.23
N LEU A 238 21.63 9.19 -7.49
CA LEU A 238 22.21 7.91 -7.96
C LEU A 238 23.73 7.85 -7.81
N ALA A 239 24.42 9.00 -7.76
CA ALA A 239 25.88 9.03 -7.70
C ALA A 239 26.42 8.61 -6.33
N GLN A 240 25.73 9.02 -5.27
CA GLN A 240 26.17 8.79 -3.90
C GLN A 240 26.02 7.32 -3.48
N ASP A 241 24.93 6.65 -3.88
CA ASP A 241 24.75 5.22 -3.66
C ASP A 241 25.72 4.35 -4.48
N VAL A 242 26.10 4.79 -5.69
CA VAL A 242 27.14 4.11 -6.47
C VAL A 242 28.49 4.23 -5.76
N GLU A 243 28.81 5.39 -5.20
CA GLU A 243 30.03 5.58 -4.41
C GLU A 243 30.00 4.77 -3.10
N ASP A 244 28.87 4.72 -2.41
CA ASP A 244 28.70 3.96 -1.17
C ASP A 244 28.75 2.44 -1.42
N ALA A 245 28.09 1.94 -2.46
CA ALA A 245 28.18 0.54 -2.88
C ALA A 245 29.62 0.18 -3.32
N VAL A 246 30.31 1.06 -4.04
CA VAL A 246 31.72 0.87 -4.41
C VAL A 246 32.62 0.85 -3.17
N ASN A 247 32.35 1.68 -2.17
CA ASN A 247 33.11 1.72 -0.93
C ASN A 247 32.85 0.49 -0.05
N GLU A 248 31.62 -0.03 -0.02
CA GLU A 248 31.27 -1.28 0.65
C GLU A 248 31.96 -2.47 -0.03
N ILE A 249 31.93 -2.54 -1.36
CA ILE A 249 32.63 -3.57 -2.13
C ILE A 249 34.15 -3.48 -1.92
N LYS A 250 34.74 -2.27 -1.89
CA LYS A 250 36.16 -2.08 -1.56
C LYS A 250 36.48 -2.63 -0.18
N LYS A 251 35.65 -2.34 0.81
CA LYS A 251 35.82 -2.79 2.20
C LYS A 251 35.71 -4.31 2.30
N GLU A 252 34.73 -4.91 1.62
CA GLU A 252 34.55 -6.36 1.52
C GLU A 252 35.77 -7.03 0.85
N ILE A 253 36.27 -6.46 -0.26
CA ILE A 253 37.44 -6.98 -1.00
C ILE A 253 38.72 -6.83 -0.19
N GLU A 254 38.94 -5.73 0.53
CA GLU A 254 40.08 -5.57 1.44
C GLU A 254 40.02 -6.57 2.61
N THR A 255 38.82 -6.83 3.13
CA THR A 255 38.58 -7.83 4.18
C THR A 255 38.89 -9.24 3.66
N ARG A 256 38.59 -9.53 2.38
CA ARG A 256 38.91 -10.80 1.71
C ARG A 256 40.39 -10.91 1.30
N ARG A 257 41.05 -9.79 0.96
CA ARG A 257 42.49 -9.72 0.67
C ARG A 257 43.32 -9.99 1.92
N ARG A 258 42.88 -9.52 3.08
CA ARG A 258 43.45 -9.90 4.39
C ARG A 258 43.31 -11.39 4.72
N ARG A 259 42.34 -12.08 4.08
CA ARG A 259 42.11 -13.54 4.18
C ARG A 259 42.77 -14.35 3.05
N GLY A 260 43.67 -13.74 2.26
CA GLY A 260 44.46 -14.44 1.24
C GLY A 260 43.77 -14.67 -0.12
N SER A 261 42.63 -14.03 -0.38
CA SER A 261 41.92 -14.16 -1.66
C SER A 261 42.50 -13.25 -2.74
N VAL A 262 42.70 -13.79 -3.96
CA VAL A 262 43.32 -13.13 -5.14
C VAL A 262 42.28 -12.42 -6.02
N VAL A 263 41.24 -11.83 -5.43
CA VAL A 263 40.21 -11.11 -6.22
C VAL A 263 40.54 -9.62 -6.19
N THR A 264 40.99 -9.10 -7.33
CA THR A 264 41.23 -7.67 -7.56
C THR A 264 39.97 -7.00 -8.12
N MET A 265 39.75 -5.72 -7.79
CA MET A 265 38.61 -4.97 -8.32
C MET A 265 38.65 -4.94 -9.85
N PRO A 266 37.52 -5.22 -10.53
CA PRO A 266 37.40 -4.91 -11.93
C PRO A 266 37.40 -3.39 -12.10
N THR A 267 38.23 -2.92 -13.01
CA THR A 267 38.37 -1.50 -13.35
C THR A 267 37.07 -1.00 -13.98
N GLY A 268 36.71 0.28 -13.81
CA GLY A 268 35.47 0.83 -14.38
C GLY A 268 35.34 0.61 -15.90
N ALA A 269 36.47 0.54 -16.62
CA ALA A 269 36.53 0.19 -18.04
C ALA A 269 36.16 -1.28 -18.32
N GLU A 270 36.51 -2.21 -17.43
CA GLU A 270 36.19 -3.64 -17.56
C GLU A 270 34.70 -3.89 -17.29
N LEU A 271 34.13 -3.23 -16.27
CA LEU A 271 32.69 -3.29 -15.99
C LEU A 271 31.87 -2.73 -17.16
N ARG A 272 32.32 -1.63 -17.75
CA ARG A 272 31.66 -1.02 -18.91
C ARG A 272 31.74 -1.92 -20.15
N ASN A 273 32.88 -2.52 -20.43
CA ASN A 273 33.03 -3.50 -21.53
C ASN A 273 32.15 -4.74 -21.34
N VAL A 274 32.02 -5.26 -20.12
CA VAL A 274 31.16 -6.41 -19.82
C VAL A 274 29.67 -6.04 -19.96
N LEU A 275 29.29 -4.83 -19.57
CA LEU A 275 27.94 -4.30 -19.77
C LEU A 275 27.63 -4.08 -21.25
N GLU A 276 28.55 -3.50 -22.01
CA GLU A 276 28.41 -3.26 -23.45
C GLU A 276 28.36 -4.59 -24.24
N GLN A 277 29.13 -5.60 -23.84
CA GLN A 277 29.01 -6.97 -24.39
C GLN A 277 27.65 -7.62 -24.12
N LYS A 278 27.07 -7.41 -22.92
CA LYS A 278 25.77 -8.00 -22.57
C LYS A 278 24.58 -7.22 -23.15
N LEU A 279 24.71 -5.92 -23.35
CA LEU A 279 23.63 -5.05 -23.85
C LEU A 279 23.61 -4.91 -25.38
N GLY A 280 24.55 -5.52 -26.10
CA GLY A 280 24.50 -5.68 -27.56
C GLY A 280 24.42 -4.37 -28.35
N LYS A 281 24.89 -3.25 -27.80
CA LYS A 281 24.95 -1.96 -28.51
C LYS A 281 26.39 -1.64 -28.90
N ALA A 282 26.61 -1.49 -30.20
CA ALA A 282 27.88 -1.10 -30.82
C ALA A 282 28.27 0.35 -30.45
N PRO A 283 29.59 0.67 -30.42
CA PRO A 283 30.11 1.92 -29.90
C PRO A 283 29.87 3.11 -30.85
N PHE A 284 29.50 4.25 -30.28
CA PHE A 284 29.72 5.60 -30.83
C PHE A 284 30.50 6.40 -29.79
#